data_AF-X1AQW4-F1
#
_entry.id   AF-X1AQW4-F1
#
_cell.length_a   1.000
_cell.length_b   1.000
_cell.length_c   1.000
_cell.angle_alpha   90.00
_cell.angle_beta   90.00
_cell.angle_gamma   90.00
#
_symmetry.space_group_name_H-M   'P 1'
#
loop_
_entity.id
_entity.type
_entity.pdbx_description
1 polymer ?
#
loop_
_entity_poly.entity_id
_entity_poly.type
_entity_poly.pdbx_seq_one_letter_code
_entity_poly.pdbx_strand_id
1 'polypeptide(L)'
;PNFHHDIDESNTVGGKPIFYKIGLIDQTFDENDNFGYLGLISCTNITVKNLDVNGIVIVDTTDSTISNVSSCNNTNGIYLYISSDNIIINCTAYNNDYGIHIHKSSNNNITNCNVYDNKYHGIYIPLSSYNNIANCNVYNNNYNGIFLIRSLNCTLRNNTIYNNTYNFDVDTLIINEFHHDIDATNTVNGKRMYYLADRENEVFDGTIYDFGYMALISCTNITVKNSDVCGILLADTTDSTVSNISSHNNVKGVSLWFSSGNSITNCDVCLNKYGIFLNTASNNIITNCDAYNNGYG
;
A
#
# COMPACT_ATOMS: atom_id res chain seq x y z
N PRO A 1 -3.91 -20.90 10.27
CA PRO A 1 -4.87 -20.74 11.40
C PRO A 1 -6.20 -21.42 11.03
N ASN A 2 -6.93 -21.95 12.01
CA ASN A 2 -8.24 -22.56 11.79
C ASN A 2 -9.32 -21.48 12.00
N PHE A 3 -10.17 -21.27 10.99
CA PHE A 3 -11.27 -20.30 11.01
C PHE A 3 -12.65 -20.99 10.95
N HIS A 4 -12.73 -22.30 11.25
CA HIS A 4 -14.01 -22.97 11.38
C HIS A 4 -14.56 -22.75 12.78
N HIS A 5 -15.38 -21.71 12.91
CA HIS A 5 -16.08 -21.36 14.14
C HIS A 5 -17.59 -21.48 13.96
N ASP A 6 -18.27 -21.88 15.03
CA ASP A 6 -19.72 -21.82 15.12
C ASP A 6 -20.09 -20.48 15.78
N ILE A 7 -20.50 -19.51 14.95
CA ILE A 7 -20.91 -18.17 15.39
C ILE A 7 -22.33 -17.97 14.87
N ASP A 8 -23.29 -18.09 15.78
CA ASP A 8 -24.69 -17.86 15.45
C ASP A 8 -25.03 -16.36 15.39
N GLU A 9 -26.20 -16.09 14.81
CA GLU A 9 -26.72 -14.73 14.57
C GLU A 9 -27.23 -14.03 15.85
N SER A 10 -27.15 -14.67 17.03
CA SER A 10 -27.39 -14.01 18.31
C SER A 10 -26.23 -13.10 18.71
N ASN A 11 -25.05 -13.34 18.14
CA ASN A 11 -23.89 -12.46 18.28
C ASN A 11 -24.06 -11.23 17.38
N THR A 12 -23.71 -10.06 17.91
CA THR A 12 -23.94 -8.79 17.21
C THR A 12 -22.70 -7.91 17.16
N VAL A 13 -22.59 -7.13 16.08
CA VAL A 13 -21.65 -6.03 15.92
C VAL A 13 -22.46 -4.81 15.50
N GLY A 14 -22.26 -3.67 16.18
CA GLY A 14 -23.03 -2.46 15.90
C GLY A 14 -24.54 -2.63 16.12
N GLY A 15 -24.96 -3.60 16.95
CA GLY A 15 -26.36 -3.92 17.20
C GLY A 15 -27.05 -4.74 16.09
N LYS A 16 -26.31 -5.17 15.06
CA LYS A 16 -26.80 -6.07 14.01
C LYS A 16 -26.14 -7.46 14.12
N PRO A 17 -26.82 -8.54 13.67
CA PRO A 17 -26.24 -9.89 13.67
C PRO A 17 -24.89 -10.01 12.97
N ILE A 18 -24.10 -10.98 13.41
CA ILE A 18 -22.93 -11.47 12.68
C ILE A 18 -23.37 -12.56 11.72
N PHE A 19 -23.03 -12.42 10.44
CA PHE A 19 -23.15 -13.50 9.48
C PHE A 19 -21.79 -14.18 9.34
N TYR A 20 -21.67 -15.38 9.91
CA TYR A 20 -20.46 -16.20 9.77
C TYR A 20 -20.80 -17.45 8.96
N LYS A 21 -20.32 -17.50 7.72
CA LYS A 21 -20.71 -18.53 6.75
C LYS A 21 -19.48 -19.25 6.23
N ILE A 22 -19.62 -20.56 6.06
CA ILE A 22 -18.53 -21.48 5.72
C ILE A 22 -18.94 -22.30 4.50
N GLY A 23 -18.04 -22.43 3.52
CA GLY A 23 -18.23 -23.37 2.41
C GLY A 23 -19.33 -22.98 1.43
N LEU A 24 -19.70 -21.69 1.38
CA LEU A 24 -20.73 -21.23 0.45
C LEU A 24 -20.19 -21.14 -0.98
N ILE A 25 -21.08 -21.43 -1.94
CA ILE A 25 -20.82 -21.33 -3.38
C ILE A 25 -22.01 -20.62 -4.02
N ASP A 26 -21.75 -19.70 -4.95
CA ASP A 26 -22.77 -19.02 -5.77
C ASP A 26 -23.84 -18.27 -4.94
N GLN A 27 -23.43 -17.65 -3.83
CA GLN A 27 -24.34 -16.89 -2.96
C GLN A 27 -24.19 -15.39 -3.13
N THR A 28 -25.28 -14.66 -2.89
CA THR A 28 -25.31 -13.20 -2.86
C THR A 28 -25.73 -12.74 -1.48
N PHE A 29 -25.01 -11.74 -0.96
CA PHE A 29 -25.39 -10.92 0.18
C PHE A 29 -25.59 -9.49 -0.30
N ASP A 30 -26.75 -8.90 -0.04
CA ASP A 30 -27.09 -7.58 -0.56
C ASP A 30 -27.90 -6.73 0.42
N GLU A 31 -28.43 -5.59 -0.04
CA GLU A 31 -29.19 -4.64 0.78
C GLU A 31 -30.40 -5.24 1.52
N ASN A 32 -30.86 -6.44 1.15
CA ASN A 32 -31.94 -7.15 1.83
C ASN A 32 -31.46 -7.93 3.06
N ASP A 33 -30.14 -8.13 3.21
CA ASP A 33 -29.55 -8.80 4.34
C ASP A 33 -29.24 -7.80 5.48
N ASN A 34 -29.62 -8.17 6.71
CA ASN A 34 -29.43 -7.31 7.87
C ASN A 34 -28.35 -7.87 8.81
N PHE A 35 -27.09 -7.58 8.50
CA PHE A 35 -25.95 -7.91 9.35
C PHE A 35 -25.03 -6.71 9.57
N GLY A 36 -24.29 -6.74 10.68
CA GLY A 36 -23.26 -5.76 11.02
C GLY A 36 -21.86 -6.22 10.65
N TYR A 37 -21.64 -7.53 10.54
CA TYR A 37 -20.35 -8.10 10.20
C TYR A 37 -20.53 -9.37 9.37
N LEU A 38 -19.67 -9.54 8.37
CA LEU A 38 -19.66 -10.71 7.50
C LEU A 38 -18.32 -11.43 7.56
N GLY A 39 -18.35 -12.70 7.94
CA GLY A 39 -17.25 -13.63 7.80
C GLY A 39 -17.57 -14.70 6.77
N LEU A 40 -16.78 -14.78 5.70
CA LEU A 40 -16.88 -15.81 4.66
C LEU A 40 -15.62 -16.69 4.70
N ILE A 41 -15.78 -17.96 5.01
CA ILE A 41 -14.66 -18.90 5.20
C ILE A 41 -14.76 -20.04 4.18
N SER A 42 -13.70 -20.26 3.42
CA SER A 42 -13.63 -21.31 2.39
C SER A 42 -14.80 -21.24 1.41
N CYS A 43 -15.15 -20.03 0.96
CA CYS A 43 -16.25 -19.79 0.03
C CYS A 43 -15.73 -19.57 -1.40
N THR A 44 -16.59 -19.75 -2.40
CA THR A 44 -16.24 -19.48 -3.81
C THR A 44 -17.39 -18.77 -4.51
N ASN A 45 -17.08 -17.83 -5.41
CA ASN A 45 -18.07 -17.12 -6.21
C ASN A 45 -19.18 -16.45 -5.38
N ILE A 46 -18.79 -15.73 -4.33
CA ILE A 46 -19.71 -14.95 -3.50
C ILE A 46 -19.82 -13.54 -4.04
N THR A 47 -21.03 -12.99 -4.08
CA THR A 47 -21.27 -11.57 -4.33
C THR A 47 -21.72 -10.90 -3.04
N VAL A 48 -21.01 -9.86 -2.59
CA VAL A 48 -21.44 -8.96 -1.51
C VAL A 48 -21.63 -7.58 -2.11
N LYS A 49 -22.82 -6.98 -1.97
CA LYS A 49 -23.07 -5.68 -2.61
C LYS A 49 -24.00 -4.75 -1.82
N ASN A 50 -23.84 -3.44 -2.04
CA ASN A 50 -24.78 -2.40 -1.59
C ASN A 50 -25.08 -2.43 -0.08
N LEU A 51 -24.05 -2.58 0.74
CA LEU A 51 -24.17 -2.83 2.17
C LEU A 51 -23.35 -1.85 3.01
N ASP A 52 -23.91 -1.44 4.14
CA ASP A 52 -23.22 -0.69 5.19
C ASP A 52 -22.99 -1.60 6.40
N VAL A 53 -21.73 -1.95 6.63
CA VAL A 53 -21.31 -2.94 7.63
C VAL A 53 -20.17 -2.41 8.48
N ASN A 54 -19.93 -3.04 9.62
CA ASN A 54 -18.75 -2.76 10.42
C ASN A 54 -17.49 -3.41 9.84
N GLY A 55 -17.61 -4.59 9.24
CA GLY A 55 -16.48 -5.25 8.62
C GLY A 55 -16.84 -6.44 7.76
N ILE A 56 -15.95 -6.76 6.84
CA ILE A 56 -15.97 -7.98 6.05
C ILE A 56 -14.62 -8.68 6.21
N VAL A 57 -14.66 -9.95 6.58
CA VAL A 57 -13.51 -10.84 6.43
C VAL A 57 -13.84 -11.95 5.46
N ILE A 58 -12.95 -12.16 4.50
CA ILE A 58 -12.95 -13.35 3.67
C ILE A 58 -11.64 -14.13 3.89
N VAL A 59 -11.77 -15.42 4.13
CA VAL A 59 -10.67 -16.33 4.42
C VAL A 59 -10.75 -17.51 3.49
N ASP A 60 -9.64 -17.89 2.85
CA ASP A 60 -9.60 -19.03 1.93
C ASP A 60 -10.71 -18.93 0.86
N THR A 61 -11.04 -17.70 0.44
CA THR A 61 -12.18 -17.41 -0.42
C THR A 61 -11.69 -16.93 -1.78
N THR A 62 -12.35 -17.41 -2.83
CA THR A 62 -11.93 -17.22 -4.23
C THR A 62 -13.08 -16.76 -5.12
N ASP A 63 -12.73 -16.15 -6.25
CA ASP A 63 -13.65 -15.76 -7.32
C ASP A 63 -14.83 -14.88 -6.86
N SER A 64 -14.65 -14.14 -5.76
CA SER A 64 -15.74 -13.41 -5.11
C SER A 64 -15.66 -11.91 -5.37
N THR A 65 -16.81 -11.23 -5.36
CA THR A 65 -16.92 -9.78 -5.59
C THR A 65 -17.53 -9.09 -4.38
N ILE A 66 -16.83 -8.10 -3.84
CA ILE A 66 -17.33 -7.14 -2.85
C ILE A 66 -17.48 -5.80 -3.55
N SER A 67 -18.71 -5.28 -3.66
CA SER A 67 -18.99 -4.10 -4.48
C SER A 67 -19.92 -3.11 -3.80
N ASN A 68 -19.67 -1.80 -3.93
CA ASN A 68 -20.53 -0.76 -3.33
C ASN A 68 -20.79 -0.99 -1.83
N VAL A 69 -19.75 -1.40 -1.09
CA VAL A 69 -19.84 -1.63 0.36
C VAL A 69 -19.17 -0.49 1.11
N SER A 70 -19.82 0.00 2.16
CA SER A 70 -19.21 0.87 3.17
C SER A 70 -18.86 0.05 4.41
N SER A 71 -17.60 0.11 4.85
CA SER A 71 -17.10 -0.64 5.99
C SER A 71 -16.36 0.24 7.01
N CYS A 72 -16.83 0.24 8.27
CA CYS A 72 -16.30 1.16 9.28
C CYS A 72 -16.39 0.69 10.74
N ASN A 73 -15.59 1.35 11.60
CA ASN A 73 -15.61 1.15 13.06
C ASN A 73 -15.25 -0.29 13.45
N ASN A 74 -14.22 -0.85 12.83
CA ASN A 74 -13.71 -2.18 13.15
C ASN A 74 -12.19 -2.25 13.05
N THR A 75 -11.57 -3.37 13.43
CA THR A 75 -10.13 -3.55 13.25
C THR A 75 -9.75 -3.56 11.77
N ASN A 76 -10.46 -4.30 10.93
CA ASN A 76 -10.28 -4.24 9.48
C ASN A 76 -11.62 -3.87 8.85
N GLY A 77 -11.61 -2.95 7.90
CA GLY A 77 -12.78 -2.68 7.09
C GLY A 77 -13.08 -3.89 6.18
N ILE A 78 -12.21 -4.10 5.19
CA ILE A 78 -12.27 -5.27 4.31
C ILE A 78 -10.96 -6.06 4.47
N TYR A 79 -11.06 -7.31 4.93
CA TYR A 79 -9.90 -8.17 5.18
C TYR A 79 -9.93 -9.42 4.32
N LEU A 80 -8.87 -9.61 3.51
CA LEU A 80 -8.61 -10.79 2.70
C LEU A 80 -7.45 -11.57 3.31
N TYR A 81 -7.70 -12.78 3.79
CA TYR A 81 -6.66 -13.66 4.31
C TYR A 81 -6.58 -14.96 3.51
N ILE A 82 -5.43 -15.23 2.89
CA ILE A 82 -5.24 -16.42 2.04
C ILE A 82 -6.37 -16.50 1.01
N SER A 83 -6.74 -15.37 0.41
CA SER A 83 -7.91 -15.25 -0.47
C SER A 83 -7.47 -14.62 -1.77
N SER A 84 -7.63 -15.35 -2.88
CA SER A 84 -7.09 -14.94 -4.19
C SER A 84 -8.20 -14.81 -5.21
N ASP A 85 -7.92 -14.07 -6.29
CA ASP A 85 -8.83 -13.95 -7.43
C ASP A 85 -10.17 -13.27 -7.08
N ASN A 86 -10.15 -12.34 -6.12
CA ASN A 86 -11.33 -11.58 -5.70
C ASN A 86 -11.33 -10.14 -6.24
N ILE A 87 -12.52 -9.56 -6.32
CA ILE A 87 -12.75 -8.18 -6.78
C ILE A 87 -13.33 -7.36 -5.62
N ILE A 88 -12.70 -6.22 -5.32
CA ILE A 88 -13.18 -5.19 -4.40
C ILE A 88 -13.38 -3.93 -5.23
N ILE A 89 -14.62 -3.47 -5.40
CA ILE A 89 -14.93 -2.36 -6.31
C ILE A 89 -15.92 -1.36 -5.72
N ASN A 90 -15.66 -0.07 -5.90
CA ASN A 90 -16.53 1.02 -5.41
C ASN A 90 -16.79 0.94 -3.89
N CYS A 91 -15.85 0.38 -3.13
CA CYS A 91 -15.99 0.27 -1.68
C CYS A 91 -15.43 1.49 -0.96
N THR A 92 -15.99 1.77 0.22
CA THR A 92 -15.49 2.78 1.15
C THR A 92 -15.06 2.11 2.44
N ALA A 93 -13.82 2.33 2.89
CA ALA A 93 -13.29 1.77 4.14
C ALA A 93 -12.72 2.87 5.03
N TYR A 94 -13.38 3.15 6.16
CA TYR A 94 -13.04 4.29 7.00
C TYR A 94 -13.24 4.08 8.49
N ASN A 95 -12.55 4.85 9.33
CA ASN A 95 -12.59 4.73 10.79
C ASN A 95 -12.30 3.29 11.28
N ASN A 96 -11.41 2.57 10.60
CA ASN A 96 -10.94 1.25 11.01
C ASN A 96 -9.51 1.31 11.56
N ASP A 97 -9.00 0.22 12.15
CA ASP A 97 -7.55 0.14 12.39
C ASP A 97 -6.79 0.04 11.05
N TYR A 98 -7.26 -0.83 10.14
CA TYR A 98 -6.79 -0.97 8.76
C TYR A 98 -7.97 -0.84 7.80
N GLY A 99 -7.83 -0.06 6.72
CA GLY A 99 -8.90 0.13 5.74
C GLY A 99 -9.20 -1.14 4.92
N ILE A 100 -8.35 -1.41 3.92
CA ILE A 100 -8.37 -2.64 3.11
C ILE A 100 -7.08 -3.40 3.37
N HIS A 101 -7.19 -4.62 3.91
CA HIS A 101 -6.05 -5.43 4.34
C HIS A 101 -6.00 -6.74 3.53
N ILE A 102 -4.89 -6.97 2.81
CA ILE A 102 -4.70 -8.08 1.86
C ILE A 102 -3.50 -8.90 2.28
N HIS A 103 -3.72 -9.93 3.08
CA HIS A 103 -2.66 -10.68 3.72
C HIS A 103 -2.55 -12.11 3.17
N LYS A 104 -1.40 -12.45 2.60
CA LYS A 104 -1.15 -13.75 1.94
C LYS A 104 -2.15 -14.04 0.81
N SER A 105 -2.54 -13.01 0.09
CA SER A 105 -3.68 -13.00 -0.83
C SER A 105 -3.22 -12.44 -2.17
N SER A 106 -3.39 -13.19 -3.26
CA SER A 106 -2.81 -12.83 -4.57
C SER A 106 -3.87 -12.65 -5.65
N ASN A 107 -3.51 -12.02 -6.77
CA ASN A 107 -4.41 -11.84 -7.93
C ASN A 107 -5.74 -11.11 -7.63
N ASN A 108 -5.81 -10.29 -6.59
CA ASN A 108 -7.03 -9.53 -6.29
C ASN A 108 -7.05 -8.19 -7.02
N ASN A 109 -8.24 -7.69 -7.31
CA ASN A 109 -8.45 -6.41 -7.98
C ASN A 109 -9.19 -5.43 -7.07
N ILE A 110 -8.57 -4.30 -6.74
CA ILE A 110 -9.09 -3.27 -5.84
C ILE A 110 -9.26 -1.99 -6.66
N THR A 111 -10.50 -1.60 -6.93
CA THR A 111 -10.80 -0.52 -7.87
C THR A 111 -11.82 0.47 -7.37
N ASN A 112 -11.60 1.75 -7.68
CA ASN A 112 -12.52 2.84 -7.36
C ASN A 112 -12.89 2.93 -5.87
N CYS A 113 -11.95 2.60 -4.98
CA CYS A 113 -12.19 2.62 -3.54
C CYS A 113 -11.80 3.95 -2.90
N ASN A 114 -12.55 4.36 -1.87
CA ASN A 114 -12.16 5.45 -0.98
C ASN A 114 -11.74 4.87 0.37
N VAL A 115 -10.52 5.15 0.81
CA VAL A 115 -9.94 4.54 2.03
C VAL A 115 -9.33 5.61 2.91
N TYR A 116 -10.00 5.94 4.03
CA TYR A 116 -9.65 7.15 4.79
C TYR A 116 -9.92 7.10 6.28
N ASP A 117 -9.30 8.01 7.04
CA ASP A 117 -9.46 8.15 8.49
C ASP A 117 -9.21 6.84 9.27
N ASN A 118 -8.36 5.95 8.74
CA ASN A 118 -8.00 4.71 9.44
C ASN A 118 -6.81 4.96 10.39
N LYS A 119 -6.82 4.26 11.53
CA LYS A 119 -5.85 4.45 12.62
C LYS A 119 -4.42 4.03 12.24
N TYR A 120 -4.27 3.08 11.34
CA TYR A 120 -2.98 2.69 10.79
C TYR A 120 -2.98 2.90 9.28
N HIS A 121 -3.04 1.81 8.52
CA HIS A 121 -2.86 1.86 7.08
C HIS A 121 -4.19 2.00 6.34
N GLY A 122 -4.17 2.69 5.21
CA GLY A 122 -5.28 2.69 4.26
C GLY A 122 -5.39 1.33 3.56
N ILE A 123 -4.58 1.12 2.52
CA ILE A 123 -4.48 -0.16 1.80
C ILE A 123 -3.17 -0.86 2.22
N TYR A 124 -3.29 -2.00 2.89
CA TYR A 124 -2.18 -2.73 3.46
C TYR A 124 -2.03 -4.12 2.84
N ILE A 125 -0.87 -4.40 2.24
CA ILE A 125 -0.65 -5.60 1.43
C ILE A 125 0.62 -6.33 1.92
N PRO A 126 0.51 -7.16 2.99
CA PRO A 126 1.60 -8.01 3.43
C PRO A 126 1.60 -9.40 2.78
N LEU A 127 2.78 -9.85 2.32
CA LEU A 127 3.03 -11.23 1.86
C LEU A 127 2.15 -11.64 0.67
N SER A 128 1.88 -10.72 -0.25
CA SER A 128 0.82 -10.84 -1.25
C SER A 128 1.36 -10.46 -2.64
N SER A 129 0.95 -11.14 -3.70
CA SER A 129 1.54 -10.94 -5.04
C SER A 129 0.49 -10.68 -6.11
N TYR A 130 0.86 -10.01 -7.19
CA TYR A 130 0.00 -9.85 -8.38
C TYR A 130 -1.36 -9.16 -8.11
N ASN A 131 -1.44 -8.31 -7.07
CA ASN A 131 -2.67 -7.55 -6.81
C ASN A 131 -2.70 -6.26 -7.64
N ASN A 132 -3.86 -5.94 -8.21
CA ASN A 132 -4.09 -4.70 -8.95
C ASN A 132 -4.85 -3.69 -8.10
N ILE A 133 -4.36 -2.45 -8.04
CA ILE A 133 -4.95 -1.36 -7.28
C ILE A 133 -5.11 -0.17 -8.22
N ALA A 134 -6.34 0.21 -8.53
CA ALA A 134 -6.55 1.30 -9.47
C ALA A 134 -7.69 2.25 -9.13
N ASN A 135 -7.49 3.53 -9.46
CA ASN A 135 -8.47 4.60 -9.26
C ASN A 135 -8.92 4.75 -7.79
N CYS A 136 -8.06 4.42 -6.82
CA CYS A 136 -8.37 4.55 -5.41
C CYS A 136 -7.95 5.91 -4.86
N ASN A 137 -8.76 6.48 -3.98
CA ASN A 137 -8.40 7.65 -3.18
C ASN A 137 -8.07 7.19 -1.76
N VAL A 138 -6.84 7.44 -1.31
CA VAL A 138 -6.33 6.94 -0.02
C VAL A 138 -5.77 8.08 0.80
N TYR A 139 -6.48 8.51 1.84
CA TYR A 139 -6.17 9.77 2.51
C TYR A 139 -6.49 9.84 4.00
N ASN A 140 -5.87 10.77 4.71
CA ASN A 140 -6.06 11.00 6.15
C ASN A 140 -5.87 9.75 7.03
N ASN A 141 -5.11 8.76 6.57
CA ASN A 141 -4.77 7.60 7.40
C ASN A 141 -3.60 7.96 8.31
N ASN A 142 -3.66 7.50 9.55
CA ASN A 142 -2.69 7.89 10.60
C ASN A 142 -1.32 7.18 10.46
N TYR A 143 -1.14 6.36 9.43
CA TYR A 143 0.13 5.75 9.07
C TYR A 143 0.30 5.74 7.54
N ASN A 144 0.75 4.65 6.90
CA ASN A 144 0.85 4.62 5.44
C ASN A 144 -0.51 4.67 4.74
N GLY A 145 -0.65 5.47 3.69
CA GLY A 145 -1.77 5.38 2.75
C GLY A 145 -1.82 4.01 2.07
N ILE A 146 -0.83 3.71 1.23
CA ILE A 146 -0.64 2.38 0.64
C ILE A 146 0.70 1.80 1.10
N PHE A 147 0.69 0.56 1.60
CA PHE A 147 1.92 -0.10 2.04
C PHE A 147 2.04 -1.53 1.53
N LEU A 148 3.10 -1.78 0.76
CA LEU A 148 3.46 -3.09 0.24
C LEU A 148 4.57 -3.68 1.11
N ILE A 149 4.30 -4.79 1.81
CA ILE A 149 5.32 -5.48 2.60
C ILE A 149 5.53 -6.86 2.03
N ARG A 150 6.79 -7.19 1.71
CA ARG A 150 7.20 -8.53 1.24
C ARG A 150 6.25 -9.08 0.17
N SER A 151 5.94 -8.21 -0.78
CA SER A 151 4.96 -8.40 -1.84
C SER A 151 5.68 -8.24 -3.17
N LEU A 152 5.15 -8.77 -4.27
CA LEU A 152 5.80 -8.66 -5.58
C LEU A 152 4.78 -8.55 -6.71
N ASN A 153 5.18 -7.94 -7.83
CA ASN A 153 4.36 -7.84 -9.05
C ASN A 153 2.96 -7.22 -8.86
N CYS A 154 2.76 -6.40 -7.81
CA CYS A 154 1.57 -5.58 -7.68
C CYS A 154 1.54 -4.49 -8.76
N THR A 155 0.34 -4.17 -9.24
CA THR A 155 0.09 -3.13 -10.25
C THR A 155 -0.68 -1.97 -9.62
N LEU A 156 -0.15 -0.74 -9.72
CA LEU A 156 -0.83 0.47 -9.24
C LEU A 156 -1.08 1.45 -10.38
N ARG A 157 -2.31 1.92 -10.58
CA ARG A 157 -2.67 2.91 -11.61
C ARG A 157 -3.67 3.94 -11.10
N ASN A 158 -3.51 5.20 -11.49
CA ASN A 158 -4.46 6.29 -11.22
C ASN A 158 -4.86 6.44 -9.74
N ASN A 159 -4.00 6.04 -8.80
CA ASN A 159 -4.30 6.19 -7.38
C ASN A 159 -3.91 7.58 -6.89
N THR A 160 -4.73 8.16 -6.02
CA THR A 160 -4.47 9.46 -5.39
C THR A 160 -4.24 9.26 -3.90
N ILE A 161 -3.01 9.49 -3.44
CA ILE A 161 -2.58 9.21 -2.06
C ILE A 161 -2.13 10.53 -1.41
N TYR A 162 -2.81 10.98 -0.36
CA TYR A 162 -2.53 12.30 0.22
C TYR A 162 -2.93 12.43 1.69
N ASN A 163 -2.31 13.36 2.41
CA ASN A 163 -2.62 13.67 3.82
C ASN A 163 -2.57 12.47 4.77
N ASN A 164 -1.88 11.40 4.40
CA ASN A 164 -1.55 10.32 5.32
C ASN A 164 -0.29 10.70 6.10
N THR A 165 -0.08 10.15 7.29
CA THR A 165 1.20 10.35 8.01
C THR A 165 2.38 9.98 7.13
N TYR A 166 2.27 8.86 6.42
CA TYR A 166 3.17 8.46 5.34
C TYR A 166 2.31 8.09 4.12
N ASN A 167 2.70 8.43 2.90
CA ASN A 167 1.82 8.17 1.75
C ASN A 167 2.00 6.75 1.18
N PHE A 168 3.17 6.47 0.61
CA PHE A 168 3.45 5.21 -0.07
C PHE A 168 4.81 4.68 0.38
N ASP A 169 4.89 3.39 0.69
CA ASP A 169 6.18 2.73 0.94
C ASP A 169 6.17 1.27 0.47
N VAL A 170 7.38 0.74 0.26
CA VAL A 170 7.64 -0.68 0.00
C VAL A 170 8.68 -1.16 1.00
N ASP A 171 8.42 -2.30 1.67
CA ASP A 171 9.33 -2.87 2.66
C ASP A 171 9.55 -4.37 2.44
N THR A 172 10.79 -4.75 2.15
CA THR A 172 11.20 -6.12 1.90
C THR A 172 12.69 -6.33 2.20
N LEU A 173 13.09 -7.58 2.33
CA LEU A 173 14.48 -8.03 2.48
C LEU A 173 14.98 -8.81 1.24
N ILE A 174 14.23 -8.80 0.13
CA ILE A 174 14.52 -9.57 -1.09
C ILE A 174 14.43 -8.64 -2.29
N ILE A 175 15.48 -8.59 -3.12
CA ILE A 175 15.58 -7.69 -4.29
C ILE A 175 14.36 -7.83 -5.20
N ASN A 176 14.00 -9.07 -5.56
CA ASN A 176 12.88 -9.35 -6.47
C ASN A 176 11.52 -8.85 -5.95
N GLU A 177 11.36 -8.67 -4.64
CA GLU A 177 10.11 -8.15 -4.04
C GLU A 177 10.00 -6.61 -4.16
N PHE A 178 11.03 -5.92 -4.65
CA PHE A 178 10.90 -4.53 -5.07
C PHE A 178 10.35 -4.37 -6.50
N HIS A 179 10.20 -5.45 -7.28
CA HIS A 179 9.67 -5.32 -8.63
C HIS A 179 8.14 -5.22 -8.58
N HIS A 180 7.65 -4.00 -8.78
CA HIS A 180 6.24 -3.67 -8.92
C HIS A 180 6.01 -2.87 -10.21
N ASP A 181 4.81 -2.99 -10.75
CA ASP A 181 4.40 -2.19 -11.90
C ASP A 181 3.61 -0.97 -11.40
N ILE A 182 4.29 0.16 -11.20
CA ILE A 182 3.70 1.39 -10.66
C ILE A 182 4.07 2.54 -11.60
N ASP A 183 3.08 3.05 -12.33
CA ASP A 183 3.35 4.11 -13.30
C ASP A 183 3.08 5.52 -12.75
N ALA A 184 3.39 6.51 -13.58
CA ALA A 184 3.28 7.94 -13.26
C ALA A 184 1.84 8.49 -13.28
N THR A 185 0.84 7.62 -13.45
CA THR A 185 -0.58 8.01 -13.25
C THR A 185 -0.96 8.05 -11.77
N ASN A 186 -0.16 7.41 -10.90
CA ASN A 186 -0.34 7.51 -9.45
C ASN A 186 0.25 8.83 -8.93
N THR A 187 -0.40 9.39 -7.92
CA THR A 187 0.03 10.64 -7.29
C THR A 187 0.16 10.52 -5.78
N VAL A 188 1.18 11.21 -5.25
CA VAL A 188 1.43 11.40 -3.82
C VAL A 188 1.40 12.91 -3.56
N ASN A 189 0.48 13.36 -2.71
CA ASN A 189 0.25 14.78 -2.42
C ASN A 189 0.11 15.64 -3.71
N GLY A 190 -0.56 15.10 -4.73
CA GLY A 190 -0.77 15.77 -6.02
C GLY A 190 0.40 15.70 -7.01
N LYS A 191 1.57 15.20 -6.61
CA LYS A 191 2.75 15.02 -7.48
C LYS A 191 2.84 13.59 -7.99
N ARG A 192 3.44 13.36 -9.17
CA ARG A 192 3.51 12.02 -9.77
C ARG A 192 4.45 11.08 -8.99
N MET A 193 4.16 9.79 -9.02
CA MET A 193 5.10 8.76 -8.59
C MET A 193 5.95 8.30 -9.77
N TYR A 194 7.25 8.11 -9.58
CA TYR A 194 8.11 7.43 -10.56
C TYR A 194 8.66 6.17 -9.91
N TYR A 195 8.30 5.01 -10.46
CA TYR A 195 8.79 3.71 -10.04
C TYR A 195 9.48 3.08 -11.24
N LEU A 196 10.79 3.16 -11.28
CA LEU A 196 11.60 2.91 -12.45
C LEU A 196 12.41 1.64 -12.22
N ALA A 197 12.27 0.68 -13.13
CA ALA A 197 13.03 -0.57 -13.10
C ALA A 197 13.94 -0.67 -14.32
N ASP A 198 15.14 -1.21 -14.13
CA ASP A 198 16.07 -1.58 -15.21
C ASP A 198 16.41 -0.40 -16.14
N ARG A 199 16.58 0.80 -15.57
CA ARG A 199 16.91 2.03 -16.31
C ARG A 199 18.40 2.35 -16.21
N GLU A 200 18.93 2.95 -17.26
CA GLU A 200 20.33 3.38 -17.29
C GLU A 200 20.51 4.77 -17.90
N ASN A 201 21.48 5.55 -17.38
CA ASN A 201 21.97 6.79 -17.98
C ASN A 201 20.90 7.90 -18.15
N GLU A 202 19.95 8.00 -17.21
CA GLU A 202 18.85 8.97 -17.25
C GLU A 202 18.96 10.05 -16.16
N VAL A 203 18.34 11.20 -16.42
CA VAL A 203 18.33 12.36 -15.52
C VAL A 203 16.89 12.80 -15.22
N PHE A 204 16.55 12.81 -13.95
CA PHE A 204 15.28 13.27 -13.38
C PHE A 204 15.54 14.54 -12.56
N ASP A 205 15.29 15.69 -13.17
CA ASP A 205 15.35 17.01 -12.51
C ASP A 205 13.94 17.40 -12.04
N GLY A 206 13.75 17.60 -10.73
CA GLY A 206 12.47 17.95 -10.11
C GLY A 206 11.89 19.29 -10.58
N THR A 207 12.71 20.16 -11.18
CA THR A 207 12.23 21.38 -11.84
C THR A 207 11.47 21.12 -13.15
N ILE A 208 11.62 19.91 -13.70
CA ILE A 208 10.95 19.42 -14.92
C ILE A 208 9.94 18.34 -14.58
N TYR A 209 10.36 17.37 -13.76
CA TYR A 209 9.56 16.23 -13.33
C TYR A 209 9.05 16.49 -11.92
N ASP A 210 7.84 17.02 -11.77
CA ASP A 210 7.24 17.21 -10.44
C ASP A 210 6.81 15.85 -9.85
N PHE A 211 7.64 15.29 -8.97
CA PHE A 211 7.46 13.96 -8.38
C PHE A 211 7.32 13.98 -6.86
N GLY A 212 6.37 13.19 -6.35
CA GLY A 212 6.07 13.03 -4.93
C GLY A 212 6.69 11.78 -4.32
N TYR A 213 7.10 10.82 -5.15
CA TYR A 213 7.83 9.63 -4.74
C TYR A 213 8.70 9.13 -5.90
N MET A 214 9.92 8.70 -5.60
CA MET A 214 10.86 8.15 -6.58
C MET A 214 11.39 6.81 -6.10
N ALA A 215 11.28 5.78 -6.93
CA ALA A 215 11.93 4.49 -6.73
C ALA A 215 12.76 4.12 -7.96
N LEU A 216 13.99 3.71 -7.71
CA LEU A 216 14.94 3.17 -8.69
C LEU A 216 15.21 1.71 -8.28
N ILE A 217 14.81 0.77 -9.13
CA ILE A 217 14.91 -0.66 -8.90
C ILE A 217 15.82 -1.26 -9.96
N SER A 218 16.96 -1.85 -9.56
CA SER A 218 17.94 -2.42 -10.50
C SER A 218 18.39 -1.43 -11.59
N CYS A 219 18.53 -0.15 -11.23
CA CYS A 219 18.94 0.91 -12.14
C CYS A 219 20.44 1.20 -12.04
N THR A 220 21.03 1.77 -13.09
CA THR A 220 22.45 2.17 -13.09
C THR A 220 22.66 3.57 -13.64
N ASN A 221 23.55 4.36 -13.03
CA ASN A 221 23.92 5.69 -13.52
C ASN A 221 22.71 6.62 -13.76
N ILE A 222 21.78 6.64 -12.80
CA ILE A 222 20.65 7.56 -12.79
C ILE A 222 21.02 8.81 -11.99
N THR A 223 20.60 9.98 -12.45
CA THR A 223 20.69 11.24 -11.68
C THR A 223 19.30 11.71 -11.30
N VAL A 224 19.02 11.82 -9.99
CA VAL A 224 17.80 12.43 -9.44
C VAL A 224 18.20 13.70 -8.72
N LYS A 225 17.58 14.84 -9.05
CA LYS A 225 17.95 16.11 -8.42
C LYS A 225 16.86 17.16 -8.30
N ASN A 226 17.08 18.16 -7.45
CA ASN A 226 16.29 19.39 -7.35
C ASN A 226 14.79 19.15 -7.10
N SER A 227 14.44 18.34 -6.11
CA SER A 227 13.05 17.97 -5.85
C SER A 227 12.68 18.03 -4.37
N ASP A 228 11.42 18.33 -4.13
CA ASP A 228 10.76 18.24 -2.84
C ASP A 228 9.79 17.04 -2.88
N VAL A 229 10.12 15.98 -2.14
CA VAL A 229 9.58 14.64 -2.35
C VAL A 229 9.21 13.99 -1.02
N CYS A 230 8.25 13.06 -1.01
CA CYS A 230 7.99 12.30 0.20
C CYS A 230 9.13 11.31 0.49
N GLY A 231 9.50 10.48 -0.49
CA GLY A 231 10.55 9.48 -0.33
C GLY A 231 11.30 9.16 -1.61
N ILE A 232 12.55 8.73 -1.42
CA ILE A 232 13.44 8.19 -2.45
C ILE A 232 13.88 6.78 -2.04
N LEU A 233 13.63 5.80 -2.91
CA LEU A 233 14.06 4.42 -2.77
C LEU A 233 15.06 4.08 -3.88
N LEU A 234 16.25 3.63 -3.49
CA LEU A 234 17.21 2.95 -4.35
C LEU A 234 17.26 1.49 -3.89
N ALA A 235 16.82 0.57 -4.74
CA ALA A 235 16.93 -0.86 -4.51
C ALA A 235 17.75 -1.48 -5.64
N ASP A 236 18.77 -2.25 -5.30
CA ASP A 236 19.70 -2.87 -6.27
C ASP A 236 20.25 -1.86 -7.30
N THR A 237 20.36 -0.59 -6.92
CA THR A 237 20.72 0.50 -7.82
C THR A 237 22.19 0.84 -7.66
N THR A 238 22.87 1.08 -8.78
CA THR A 238 24.31 1.33 -8.81
C THR A 238 24.69 2.63 -9.48
N ASP A 239 25.85 3.17 -9.05
CA ASP A 239 26.54 4.30 -9.68
C ASP A 239 25.64 5.53 -9.94
N SER A 240 24.61 5.71 -9.11
CA SER A 240 23.59 6.75 -9.30
C SER A 240 23.79 7.91 -8.33
N THR A 241 23.27 9.08 -8.70
CA THR A 241 23.38 10.31 -7.90
C THR A 241 22.01 10.83 -7.50
N VAL A 242 21.81 11.08 -6.21
CA VAL A 242 20.67 11.80 -5.65
C VAL A 242 21.19 13.10 -5.05
N SER A 243 20.76 14.25 -5.57
CA SER A 243 21.28 15.54 -5.09
C SER A 243 20.26 16.66 -4.97
N ASN A 244 20.46 17.58 -4.03
CA ASN A 244 19.56 18.73 -3.83
C ASN A 244 18.10 18.28 -3.62
N ILE A 245 17.88 17.38 -2.67
CA ILE A 245 16.56 16.83 -2.35
C ILE A 245 16.08 17.31 -0.98
N SER A 246 14.84 17.77 -0.89
CA SER A 246 14.07 17.87 0.35
C SER A 246 13.17 16.63 0.45
N SER A 247 13.41 15.75 1.43
CA SER A 247 12.62 14.53 1.63
C SER A 247 11.90 14.51 2.97
N HIS A 248 10.57 14.36 2.96
CA HIS A 248 9.78 14.44 4.19
C HIS A 248 8.46 13.66 4.23
N ASN A 249 7.98 13.37 5.43
CA ASN A 249 6.67 12.74 5.67
C ASN A 249 6.53 11.38 4.96
N ASN A 250 7.58 10.55 5.04
CA ASN A 250 7.54 9.16 4.61
C ASN A 250 8.12 8.19 5.66
N VAL A 251 7.90 6.89 5.48
CA VAL A 251 8.51 5.88 6.35
C VAL A 251 10.03 5.97 6.25
N LYS A 252 10.58 6.01 5.03
CA LYS A 252 12.00 6.27 4.79
C LYS A 252 12.13 7.50 3.89
N GLY A 253 12.95 8.46 4.31
CA GLY A 253 13.21 9.65 3.51
C GLY A 253 14.03 9.30 2.28
N VAL A 254 15.30 8.93 2.49
CA VAL A 254 16.15 8.36 1.42
C VAL A 254 16.59 6.98 1.87
N SER A 255 16.33 5.95 1.07
CA SER A 255 16.68 4.57 1.40
C SER A 255 17.46 3.87 0.31
N LEU A 256 18.48 3.12 0.71
CA LEU A 256 19.35 2.34 -0.15
C LEU A 256 19.34 0.89 0.31
N TRP A 257 18.90 0.00 -0.57
CA TRP A 257 18.75 -1.43 -0.34
C TRP A 257 19.57 -2.18 -1.37
N PHE A 258 20.49 -3.05 -0.94
CA PHE A 258 21.35 -3.82 -1.86
C PHE A 258 22.12 -2.96 -2.88
N SER A 259 22.19 -1.65 -2.65
CA SER A 259 22.63 -0.65 -3.63
C SER A 259 24.09 -0.27 -3.37
N SER A 260 24.84 0.04 -4.44
CA SER A 260 26.26 0.35 -4.31
C SER A 260 26.80 1.41 -5.24
N GLY A 261 27.88 2.10 -4.85
CA GLY A 261 28.50 3.12 -5.69
C GLY A 261 27.68 4.40 -5.86
N ASN A 262 26.61 4.59 -5.09
CA ASN A 262 25.73 5.76 -5.24
C ASN A 262 26.25 6.97 -4.45
N SER A 263 25.90 8.17 -4.91
CA SER A 263 26.18 9.44 -4.23
C SER A 263 24.87 10.12 -3.80
N ILE A 264 24.72 10.34 -2.50
CA ILE A 264 23.63 11.13 -1.90
C ILE A 264 24.26 12.43 -1.39
N THR A 265 23.88 13.58 -1.97
CA THR A 265 24.56 14.84 -1.65
C THR A 265 23.63 16.05 -1.58
N ASN A 266 23.88 16.96 -0.63
CA ASN A 266 23.08 18.18 -0.45
C ASN A 266 21.58 17.88 -0.26
N CYS A 267 21.25 16.95 0.65
CA CYS A 267 19.86 16.55 0.90
C CYS A 267 19.41 16.94 2.32
N ASP A 268 18.23 17.52 2.42
CA ASP A 268 17.53 17.80 3.66
C ASP A 268 16.48 16.71 3.88
N VAL A 269 16.62 15.89 4.92
CA VAL A 269 15.77 14.72 5.17
C VAL A 269 15.11 14.84 6.53
N CYS A 270 13.80 15.08 6.58
CA CYS A 270 13.12 15.42 7.82
C CYS A 270 11.69 14.88 7.96
N LEU A 271 11.17 14.78 9.19
CA LEU A 271 9.80 14.32 9.45
C LEU A 271 9.49 12.91 8.91
N ASN A 272 10.52 12.08 8.74
CA ASN A 272 10.38 10.69 8.33
C ASN A 272 10.43 9.76 9.55
N LYS A 273 9.95 8.52 9.41
CA LYS A 273 10.23 7.50 10.45
C LYS A 273 11.72 7.21 10.49
N TYR A 274 12.35 7.04 9.33
CA TYR A 274 13.79 6.89 9.15
C TYR A 274 14.30 7.96 8.19
N GLY A 275 15.38 8.66 8.55
CA GLY A 275 16.01 9.68 7.72
C GLY A 275 16.69 9.08 6.49
N ILE A 276 17.99 8.78 6.61
CA ILE A 276 18.77 8.14 5.55
C ILE A 276 19.07 6.69 5.96
N PHE A 277 18.40 5.75 5.29
CA PHE A 277 18.43 4.34 5.67
C PHE A 277 19.27 3.50 4.69
N LEU A 278 20.24 2.75 5.20
CA LEU A 278 21.09 1.86 4.41
C LEU A 278 20.91 0.42 4.89
N ASN A 279 20.55 -0.49 3.99
CA ASN A 279 20.47 -1.92 4.29
C ASN A 279 21.12 -2.76 3.20
N THR A 280 22.08 -3.59 3.61
CA THR A 280 22.90 -4.40 2.69
C THR A 280 23.50 -3.56 1.54
N ALA A 281 23.76 -2.27 1.82
CA ALA A 281 24.26 -1.30 0.84
C ALA A 281 25.76 -1.05 1.07
N SER A 282 26.56 -0.92 0.02
CA SER A 282 28.02 -0.81 0.11
C SER A 282 28.60 0.27 -0.80
N ASN A 283 29.74 0.85 -0.44
CA ASN A 283 30.44 1.84 -1.28
C ASN A 283 29.59 3.07 -1.70
N ASN A 284 28.61 3.45 -0.88
CA ASN A 284 27.81 4.65 -1.13
C ASN A 284 28.44 5.85 -0.40
N ILE A 285 28.37 7.04 -1.01
CA ILE A 285 28.90 8.29 -0.48
C ILE A 285 27.73 9.18 -0.06
N ILE A 286 27.67 9.56 1.20
CA ILE A 286 26.66 10.49 1.74
C ILE A 286 27.41 11.72 2.22
N THR A 287 27.12 12.89 1.63
CA THR A 287 27.86 14.13 1.90
C THR A 287 26.91 15.32 1.98
N ASN A 288 27.17 16.25 2.88
CA ASN A 288 26.36 17.47 3.03
C ASN A 288 24.84 17.18 3.13
N CYS A 289 24.45 16.16 3.90
CA CYS A 289 23.04 15.84 4.10
C CYS A 289 22.65 16.11 5.55
N ASP A 290 21.56 16.83 5.75
CA ASP A 290 21.00 17.13 7.06
C ASP A 290 19.81 16.21 7.33
N ALA A 291 19.96 15.28 8.27
CA ALA A 291 18.89 14.40 8.73
C ALA A 291 18.40 14.84 10.11
N TYR A 292 17.22 15.49 10.17
CA TYR A 292 16.71 16.10 11.41
C TYR A 292 15.20 15.87 11.60
N ASN A 293 14.72 15.86 12.85
CA ASN A 293 13.32 15.61 13.18
C ASN A 293 12.74 14.30 12.59
N ASN A 294 13.59 13.30 12.36
CA ASN A 294 13.18 11.95 12.00
C ASN A 294 13.00 11.10 13.27
N GLY A 295 12.20 10.03 13.20
CA GLY A 295 12.10 9.06 14.30
C GLY A 295 13.44 8.34 14.57
N TYR A 296 14.18 8.05 13.50
CA TYR A 296 15.52 7.48 13.49
C TYR A 296 16.39 8.19 12.45
N GLY A 297 17.68 8.29 12.73
CA GLY A 297 18.69 8.89 11.83
C GLY A 297 18.81 8.16 10.50
#